data_AF-A0A4Y7PUU9-F1
#
_entry.id   AF-A0A4Y7PUU9-F1
#
_cell.length_a   1.000
_cell.length_b   1.000
_cell.length_c   1.000
_cell.angle_alpha   90.00
_cell.angle_beta   90.00
_cell.angle_gamma   90.00
#
_symmetry.space_group_name_H-M   'P 1'
#
loop_
_entity.id
_entity.type
_entity.pdbx_description
1 polymer ?
#
loop_
_entity_poly.entity_id
_entity_poly.type
_entity_poly.pdbx_seq_one_letter_code
_entity_poly.pdbx_strand_id
1 'polypeptide(L)'
;MAPPAFPFEIHSMIIRFATHTPVFFDLSPDPQFWPVDDKLSGCIAADYATKKALTRVSRQFRYLSLPILYQVVKVHKGSNMHLLADVLDVTSSRTATPRQNPRKIEYLFVSLGTMKTSDQRVIFAVFNSLGRVLTRCGRLRGFGLYDTSPYRLSTPCYWWRAIPDGVRFVDWHGTIMACDFAQMIDRVSESLISLRFSKFLHKNTSPHVSLPKLTHLSIVEGFGDVLENWSAQSLTHLSLNVRCTWPKSNRTHVDFNNPQGFTES
;
A
#
# COMPACT_ATOMS: atom_id res chain seq x y z
N MET A 1 -8.44 -3.34 -47.61
CA MET A 1 -9.35 -3.28 -46.46
C MET A 1 -8.52 -3.12 -45.20
N ALA A 2 -8.77 -2.09 -44.38
CA ALA A 2 -8.13 -2.00 -43.07
C ALA A 2 -8.75 -3.08 -42.16
N PRO A 3 -7.94 -3.86 -41.43
CA PRO A 3 -8.48 -4.86 -40.50
C PRO A 3 -9.31 -4.17 -39.41
N PRO A 4 -10.35 -4.84 -38.87
CA PRO A 4 -11.13 -4.28 -37.77
C PRO A 4 -10.21 -4.05 -36.57
N ALA A 5 -10.06 -2.79 -36.17
CA ALA A 5 -9.33 -2.42 -34.98
C ALA A 5 -10.24 -2.56 -33.76
N PHE A 6 -9.76 -3.23 -32.71
CA PHE A 6 -10.49 -3.28 -31.45
C PHE A 6 -10.62 -1.87 -30.84
N PRO A 7 -11.70 -1.60 -30.07
CA PRO A 7 -11.78 -0.39 -29.25
C PRO A 7 -10.61 -0.26 -28.28
N PHE A 8 -10.32 0.97 -27.85
CA PHE A 8 -9.21 1.27 -26.95
C PHE A 8 -9.31 0.50 -25.62
N GLU A 9 -10.53 0.31 -25.13
CA GLU A 9 -10.85 -0.37 -23.88
C GLU A 9 -10.41 -1.84 -23.93
N ILE A 10 -10.70 -2.52 -25.05
CA ILE A 10 -10.32 -3.91 -25.27
C ILE A 10 -8.80 -4.05 -25.37
N HIS A 11 -8.14 -3.13 -26.10
CA HIS A 11 -6.68 -3.11 -26.15
C HIS A 11 -6.03 -2.85 -24.79
N SER A 12 -6.59 -1.93 -24.00
CA SER A 12 -6.15 -1.64 -22.63
C SER A 12 -6.28 -2.89 -21.75
N MET A 13 -7.41 -3.59 -21.81
CA MET A 13 -7.62 -4.84 -21.08
C MET A 13 -6.61 -5.91 -21.51
N ILE A 14 -6.41 -6.14 -22.82
CA ILE A 14 -5.44 -7.11 -23.34
C ILE A 14 -4.03 -6.78 -22.82
N ILE A 15 -3.61 -5.52 -22.92
CA ILE A 15 -2.28 -5.11 -22.44
C ILE A 15 -2.16 -5.33 -20.93
N ARG A 16 -3.20 -5.00 -20.16
CA ARG A 16 -3.19 -5.22 -18.72
C ARG A 16 -3.09 -6.70 -18.36
N PHE A 17 -3.87 -7.56 -19.00
CA PHE A 17 -3.76 -9.02 -18.81
C PHE A 17 -2.39 -9.56 -19.22
N ALA A 18 -1.88 -9.16 -20.39
CA ALA A 18 -0.57 -9.59 -20.88
C ALA A 18 0.58 -9.13 -19.98
N THR A 19 0.39 -8.05 -19.23
CA THR A 19 1.39 -7.47 -18.34
C THR A 19 1.10 -7.72 -16.87
N HIS A 20 0.17 -8.62 -16.56
CA HIS A 20 -0.42 -8.86 -15.24
C HIS A 20 -0.67 -7.57 -14.44
N THR A 21 -0.92 -6.47 -15.15
CA THR A 21 -1.30 -5.21 -14.51
C THR A 21 -2.69 -5.44 -13.96
N PRO A 22 -2.89 -5.23 -12.67
CA PRO A 22 -4.15 -5.64 -12.10
C PRO A 22 -5.34 -4.90 -12.71
N VAL A 23 -6.33 -5.66 -13.18
CA VAL A 23 -7.57 -5.11 -13.75
C VAL A 23 -8.59 -4.86 -12.64
N PHE A 24 -8.44 -5.52 -11.48
CA PHE A 24 -9.34 -5.38 -10.33
C PHE A 24 -9.43 -3.94 -9.81
N PHE A 25 -8.39 -3.14 -10.00
CA PHE A 25 -8.38 -1.72 -9.68
C PHE A 25 -9.52 -0.89 -10.27
N ASP A 26 -10.01 -1.28 -11.45
CA ASP A 26 -11.08 -0.58 -12.14
C ASP A 26 -12.43 -1.31 -12.00
N LEU A 27 -12.44 -2.58 -11.60
CA LEU A 27 -13.61 -3.47 -11.69
C LEU A 27 -14.15 -3.97 -10.34
N SER A 28 -13.30 -4.14 -9.31
CA SER A 28 -13.77 -4.59 -7.99
C SER A 28 -12.76 -4.31 -6.87
N PRO A 29 -13.17 -3.68 -5.77
CA PRO A 29 -12.38 -3.53 -4.54
C PRO A 29 -12.26 -4.83 -3.71
N ASP A 30 -12.51 -6.01 -4.30
CA ASP A 30 -12.49 -7.30 -3.60
C ASP A 30 -11.19 -7.46 -2.78
N PRO A 31 -11.30 -7.63 -1.44
CA PRO A 31 -10.17 -7.60 -0.53
C PRO A 31 -9.29 -8.85 -0.66
N GLN A 32 -9.74 -9.90 -1.36
CA GLN A 32 -8.90 -11.05 -1.71
C GLN A 32 -7.84 -10.69 -2.75
N PHE A 33 -8.10 -9.69 -3.59
CA PHE A 33 -7.21 -9.30 -4.69
C PHE A 33 -6.44 -8.01 -4.39
N TRP A 34 -6.71 -7.35 -3.25
CA TRP A 34 -6.07 -6.10 -2.87
C TRP A 34 -5.70 -6.01 -1.37
N PRO A 35 -4.46 -5.60 -1.03
CA PRO A 35 -3.22 -5.74 -1.79
C PRO A 35 -2.87 -7.21 -1.97
N VAL A 36 -2.13 -7.39 -3.03
CA VAL A 36 -1.57 -8.64 -3.48
C VAL A 36 -0.50 -9.15 -2.49
N ASP A 37 -0.70 -10.37 -2.00
CA ASP A 37 0.21 -11.09 -1.09
C ASP A 37 1.65 -11.13 -1.65
N ASP A 38 2.66 -11.20 -0.77
CA ASP A 38 4.09 -11.02 -1.13
C ASP A 38 4.57 -11.98 -2.25
N LYS A 39 3.86 -13.09 -2.44
CA LYS A 39 4.07 -14.10 -3.50
C LYS A 39 3.97 -13.54 -4.92
N LEU A 40 3.19 -12.49 -5.14
CA LEU A 40 3.01 -11.87 -6.46
C LEU A 40 4.00 -10.72 -6.71
N SER A 41 4.84 -10.35 -5.73
CA SER A 41 5.99 -9.45 -5.97
C SER A 41 6.92 -9.98 -7.07
N GLY A 42 7.01 -11.32 -7.23
CA GLY A 42 7.73 -11.95 -8.32
C GLY A 42 7.13 -11.70 -9.71
N CYS A 43 5.81 -11.53 -9.81
CA CYS A 43 5.11 -11.24 -11.07
C CYS A 43 5.41 -9.82 -11.58
N ILE A 44 5.51 -8.84 -10.67
CA ILE A 44 5.71 -7.42 -11.02
C ILE A 44 7.00 -7.17 -11.82
N ALA A 45 8.07 -7.93 -11.57
CA ALA A 45 9.32 -7.79 -12.32
C ALA A 45 9.21 -8.31 -13.77
N ALA A 46 8.52 -9.44 -13.96
CA ALA A 46 8.20 -9.97 -15.29
C ALA A 46 7.29 -8.99 -16.05
N ASP A 47 6.41 -8.30 -15.33
CA ASP A 47 5.46 -7.34 -15.90
C ASP A 47 6.16 -6.13 -16.53
N TYR A 48 7.23 -5.61 -15.92
CA TYR A 48 7.93 -4.45 -16.50
C TYR A 48 8.66 -4.80 -17.82
N ALA A 49 9.29 -5.97 -17.90
CA ALA A 49 9.95 -6.43 -19.12
C ALA A 49 8.93 -6.60 -20.26
N THR A 50 7.78 -7.22 -19.97
CA THR A 50 6.68 -7.39 -20.94
C THR A 50 6.09 -6.06 -21.36
N LYS A 51 5.82 -5.14 -20.41
CA LYS A 51 5.35 -3.76 -20.71
C LYS A 51 6.33 -3.05 -21.65
N LYS A 52 7.63 -3.13 -21.36
CA LYS A 52 8.67 -2.52 -22.19
C LYS A 52 8.74 -3.17 -23.58
N ALA A 53 8.61 -4.49 -23.68
CA ALA A 53 8.56 -5.19 -24.95
C ALA A 53 7.35 -4.73 -25.79
N LEU A 54 6.16 -4.63 -25.18
CA LEU A 54 4.94 -4.14 -25.86
C LEU A 54 5.13 -2.72 -26.41
N THR A 55 5.83 -1.83 -25.69
CA THR A 55 6.12 -0.47 -26.20
C THR A 55 7.01 -0.45 -27.46
N ARG A 56 7.65 -1.56 -27.81
CA ARG A 56 8.54 -1.70 -28.98
C ARG A 56 7.91 -2.41 -30.17
N VAL A 57 6.73 -3.04 -30.01
CA VAL A 57 6.07 -3.83 -31.07
C VAL A 57 5.63 -2.96 -32.24
N SER A 58 4.89 -1.88 -31.97
CA SER A 58 4.41 -0.96 -33.01
C SER A 58 4.14 0.43 -32.43
N ARG A 59 3.93 1.44 -33.29
CA ARG A 59 3.52 2.79 -32.84
C ARG A 59 2.20 2.77 -32.07
N GLN A 60 1.24 1.94 -32.49
CA GLN A 60 -0.05 1.79 -31.83
C GLN A 60 0.12 1.13 -30.45
N PHE A 61 0.83 0.01 -30.36
CA PHE A 61 1.10 -0.63 -29.07
C PHE A 61 1.89 0.27 -28.13
N ARG A 62 2.85 1.05 -28.65
CA ARG A 62 3.58 2.05 -27.88
C ARG A 62 2.63 3.09 -27.29
N TYR A 63 1.74 3.65 -28.10
CA TYR A 63 0.75 4.63 -27.65
C TYR A 63 -0.17 4.07 -26.56
N LEU A 64 -0.63 2.82 -26.72
CA LEU A 64 -1.52 2.14 -25.77
C LEU A 64 -0.82 1.70 -24.47
N SER A 65 0.44 1.25 -24.57
CA SER A 65 1.16 0.65 -23.44
C SER A 65 1.88 1.68 -22.57
N LEU A 66 2.27 2.83 -23.13
CA LEU A 66 2.99 3.87 -22.38
C LEU A 66 2.25 4.36 -21.13
N PRO A 67 0.93 4.63 -21.16
CA PRO A 67 0.17 5.00 -19.95
C PRO A 67 0.18 3.90 -18.87
N ILE A 68 0.20 2.62 -19.29
CA ILE A 68 0.13 1.44 -18.39
C ILE A 68 1.51 1.12 -17.79
N LEU A 69 2.58 1.52 -18.47
CA LEU A 69 3.97 1.24 -18.07
C LEU A 69 4.28 1.72 -16.64
N TYR A 70 3.77 2.90 -16.28
CA TYR A 70 4.02 3.55 -15.00
C TYR A 70 2.77 3.73 -14.14
N GLN A 71 1.65 3.09 -14.52
CA GLN A 71 0.39 3.19 -13.78
C GLN A 71 0.54 2.68 -12.33
N VAL A 72 1.29 1.60 -12.16
CA VAL A 72 1.57 0.97 -10.87
C VAL A 72 3.07 1.04 -10.62
N VAL A 73 3.48 1.66 -9.52
CA VAL A 73 4.89 1.81 -9.13
C VAL A 73 5.09 1.23 -7.73
N LYS A 74 6.03 0.29 -7.61
CA LYS A 74 6.48 -0.27 -6.33
C LYS A 74 7.92 0.12 -6.07
N VAL A 75 8.17 0.75 -4.92
CA VAL A 75 9.49 1.23 -4.50
C VAL A 75 9.95 0.38 -3.32
N HIS A 76 10.99 -0.42 -3.52
CA HIS A 76 11.52 -1.34 -2.50
C HIS A 76 12.76 -0.84 -1.76
N LYS A 77 13.38 0.26 -2.22
CA LYS A 77 14.63 0.81 -1.67
C LYS A 77 14.51 2.33 -1.55
N GLY A 78 15.10 2.90 -0.51
CA GLY A 78 15.10 4.36 -0.30
C GLY A 78 15.79 5.13 -1.41
N SER A 79 16.91 4.61 -1.92
CA SER A 79 17.60 5.19 -3.07
C SER A 79 16.69 5.30 -4.30
N ASN A 80 15.81 4.32 -4.52
CA ASN A 80 14.85 4.35 -5.62
C ASN A 80 13.76 5.41 -5.40
N MET A 81 13.42 5.74 -4.15
CA MET A 81 12.49 6.82 -3.84
C MET A 81 13.08 8.18 -4.21
N HIS A 82 14.37 8.40 -3.89
CA HIS A 82 15.08 9.61 -4.31
C HIS A 82 15.15 9.74 -5.83
N LEU A 83 15.56 8.66 -6.52
CA LEU A 83 15.60 8.63 -7.99
C LEU A 83 14.23 8.89 -8.61
N LEU A 84 13.15 8.35 -8.03
CA LEU A 84 11.80 8.59 -8.50
C LEU A 84 11.42 10.06 -8.34
N ALA A 85 11.71 10.67 -7.18
CA ALA A 85 11.46 12.07 -6.93
C ALA A 85 12.20 12.97 -7.93
N ASP A 86 13.48 12.70 -8.18
CA ASP A 86 14.29 13.49 -9.10
C ASP A 86 13.79 13.38 -10.55
N VAL A 87 13.39 12.18 -10.98
CA VAL A 87 12.81 12.01 -12.33
C VAL A 87 11.48 12.73 -12.47
N LEU A 88 10.62 12.70 -11.44
CA LEU A 88 9.34 13.42 -11.46
C LEU A 88 9.54 14.95 -11.41
N ASP A 89 10.56 15.43 -10.70
CA ASP A 89 10.85 16.86 -10.65
C ASP A 89 11.42 17.38 -11.98
N VAL A 90 12.35 16.66 -12.62
CA VAL A 90 12.86 17.02 -13.95
C VAL A 90 11.74 17.06 -14.99
N THR A 91 10.81 16.10 -14.95
CA THR A 91 9.69 16.03 -15.89
C THR A 91 8.61 17.09 -15.63
N SER A 92 8.56 17.68 -14.44
CA SER A 92 7.63 18.76 -14.10
C SER A 92 8.06 20.14 -14.62
N SER A 93 9.30 20.29 -15.12
CA SER A 93 9.79 21.55 -15.66
C SER A 93 9.01 21.94 -16.92
N ARG A 94 8.54 23.20 -16.92
CA ARG A 94 7.54 23.81 -17.83
C ARG A 94 7.91 23.80 -19.33
N THR A 95 9.09 23.30 -19.68
CA THR A 95 9.56 23.10 -21.05
C THR A 95 9.21 21.72 -21.62
N ALA A 96 8.68 20.79 -20.80
CA ALA A 96 8.25 19.49 -21.25
C ALA A 96 6.98 19.60 -22.12
N THR A 97 7.11 19.25 -23.40
CA THR A 97 5.95 19.18 -24.30
C THR A 97 4.86 18.28 -23.70
N PRO A 98 3.56 18.61 -23.81
CA PRO A 98 2.45 17.83 -23.23
C PRO A 98 2.42 16.35 -23.66
N ARG A 99 3.05 16.04 -24.78
CA ARG A 99 3.22 14.67 -25.32
C ARG A 99 4.22 13.81 -24.53
N GLN A 100 5.02 14.41 -23.67
CA GLN A 100 6.12 13.75 -22.98
C GLN A 100 5.94 13.64 -21.47
N ASN A 101 4.82 14.04 -20.89
CA ASN A 101 4.61 13.84 -19.45
C ASN A 101 4.17 12.37 -19.21
N PRO A 102 5.12 11.42 -19.01
CA PRO A 102 4.91 10.05 -19.44
C PRO A 102 4.45 9.15 -18.31
N ARG A 103 4.18 9.68 -17.11
CA ARG A 103 4.09 8.87 -15.89
C ARG A 103 2.87 9.28 -15.07
N LYS A 104 1.70 8.79 -15.49
CA LYS A 104 0.51 8.82 -14.64
C LYS A 104 0.64 7.68 -13.64
N ILE A 105 1.27 7.96 -12.51
CA ILE A 105 1.29 7.02 -11.38
C ILE A 105 -0.09 7.10 -10.72
N GLU A 106 -0.86 6.02 -10.83
CA GLU A 106 -2.17 5.89 -10.18
C GLU A 106 -2.09 5.06 -8.90
N TYR A 107 -1.13 4.14 -8.83
CA TYR A 107 -0.92 3.28 -7.67
C TYR A 107 0.55 3.33 -7.25
N LEU A 108 0.80 3.78 -6.03
CA LEU A 108 2.14 3.91 -5.46
C LEU A 108 2.25 3.04 -4.21
N PHE A 109 3.23 2.14 -4.23
CA PHE A 109 3.53 1.24 -3.13
C PHE A 109 4.96 1.42 -2.67
N VAL A 110 5.15 1.61 -1.37
CA VAL A 110 6.46 1.93 -0.81
C VAL A 110 6.79 0.91 0.26
N SER A 111 7.83 0.11 0.04
CA SER A 111 8.36 -0.83 1.01
C SER A 111 9.65 -0.29 1.61
N LEU A 112 9.61 -0.01 2.90
CA LEU A 112 10.73 0.48 3.72
C LEU A 112 11.46 -0.65 4.45
N GLY A 113 10.88 -1.86 4.49
CA GLY A 113 11.43 -2.98 5.28
C GLY A 113 12.82 -3.46 4.90
N THR A 114 13.32 -3.11 3.71
CA THR A 114 14.70 -3.43 3.30
C THR A 114 15.74 -2.49 3.91
N MET A 115 15.31 -1.41 4.57
CA MET A 115 16.20 -0.47 5.24
C MET A 115 16.67 -1.06 6.55
N LYS A 116 17.89 -1.62 6.56
CA LYS A 116 18.56 -2.07 7.78
C LYS A 116 19.16 -0.92 8.60
N THR A 117 18.88 0.34 8.25
CA THR A 117 19.50 1.49 8.90
C THR A 117 18.65 1.98 10.07
N SER A 118 19.29 2.18 11.23
CA SER A 118 18.71 2.92 12.35
C SER A 118 18.92 4.44 12.23
N ASP A 119 19.57 4.90 11.16
CA ASP A 119 19.82 6.33 10.92
C ASP A 119 18.52 7.05 10.55
N GLN A 120 17.98 7.80 11.51
CA GLN A 120 16.79 8.61 11.33
C GLN A 120 16.93 9.60 10.17
N ARG A 121 18.13 10.15 9.91
CA ARG A 121 18.33 11.11 8.81
C ARG A 121 18.05 10.49 7.46
N VAL A 122 18.46 9.24 7.25
CA VAL A 122 18.17 8.49 6.02
C VAL A 122 16.67 8.25 5.88
N ILE A 123 16.00 7.88 6.97
CA ILE A 123 14.55 7.67 6.96
C ILE A 123 13.81 8.98 6.63
N PHE A 124 14.20 10.10 7.25
CA PHE A 124 13.64 11.43 6.94
C PHE A 124 13.86 11.83 5.49
N ALA A 125 15.06 11.60 4.95
CA ALA A 125 15.34 11.89 3.55
C ALA A 125 14.39 11.12 2.61
N VAL A 126 14.13 9.84 2.91
CA VAL A 126 13.22 9.00 2.13
C VAL A 126 11.79 9.53 2.19
N PHE A 127 11.30 9.92 3.38
CA PHE A 127 9.97 10.52 3.52
C PHE A 127 9.84 11.89 2.85
N ASN A 128 10.89 12.71 2.87
CA ASN A 128 10.92 13.96 2.11
C ASN A 128 10.82 13.70 0.60
N SER A 129 11.53 12.69 0.09
CA SER A 129 11.40 12.27 -1.30
C SER A 129 10.03 11.67 -1.60
N LEU A 130 9.43 10.91 -0.68
CA LEU A 130 8.06 10.42 -0.82
C LEU A 130 7.06 11.59 -0.92
N GLY A 131 7.17 12.60 -0.06
CA GLY A 131 6.37 13.82 -0.15
C GLY A 131 6.50 14.51 -1.51
N ARG A 132 7.73 14.65 -2.03
CA ARG A 132 7.99 15.16 -3.39
C ARG A 132 7.28 14.31 -4.45
N VAL A 133 7.40 12.99 -4.41
CA VAL A 133 6.71 12.09 -5.36
C VAL A 133 5.19 12.28 -5.29
N LEU A 134 4.60 12.30 -4.09
CA LEU A 134 3.16 12.40 -3.89
C LEU A 134 2.59 13.73 -4.40
N THR A 135 3.28 14.85 -4.21
CA THR A 135 2.85 16.15 -4.76
C THR A 135 2.80 16.17 -6.29
N ARG A 136 3.57 15.30 -6.96
CA ARG A 136 3.53 15.12 -8.42
C ARG A 136 2.48 14.11 -8.87
N CYS A 137 1.98 13.27 -7.97
CA CYS A 137 1.02 12.21 -8.27
C CYS A 137 -0.43 12.66 -8.01
N GLY A 138 -0.86 13.80 -8.54
CA GLY A 138 -2.20 14.36 -8.25
C GLY A 138 -3.41 13.49 -8.68
N ARG A 139 -3.18 12.39 -9.40
CA ARG A 139 -4.22 11.40 -9.79
C ARG A 139 -4.05 10.05 -9.07
N LEU A 140 -3.33 10.03 -7.96
CA LEU A 140 -3.14 8.82 -7.17
C LEU A 140 -4.49 8.28 -6.70
N ARG A 141 -4.77 7.03 -7.04
CA ARG A 141 -5.97 6.28 -6.65
C ARG A 141 -5.68 5.31 -5.52
N GLY A 142 -4.49 4.71 -5.50
CA GLY A 142 -4.08 3.79 -4.45
C GLY A 142 -2.71 4.10 -3.88
N PHE A 143 -2.61 3.96 -2.57
CA PHE A 143 -1.38 4.19 -1.82
C PHE A 143 -1.13 3.01 -0.88
N GLY A 144 0.09 2.49 -0.88
CA GLY A 144 0.52 1.47 0.08
C GLY A 144 1.85 1.80 0.72
N LEU A 145 1.95 1.58 2.03
CA LEU A 145 3.17 1.74 2.81
C LEU A 145 3.43 0.47 3.61
N TYR A 146 4.58 -0.15 3.38
CA TYR A 146 4.99 -1.40 4.02
C TYR A 146 6.29 -1.21 4.76
N ASP A 147 6.27 -1.54 6.03
CA ASP A 147 7.40 -1.50 6.92
C ASP A 147 7.41 -2.76 7.78
N THR A 148 8.61 -3.29 7.99
CA THR A 148 8.86 -4.51 8.76
C THR A 148 9.49 -4.20 10.11
N SER A 149 9.99 -2.99 10.31
CA SER A 149 10.86 -2.65 11.44
C SER A 149 10.14 -1.70 12.39
N PRO A 150 10.22 -1.90 13.72
CA PRO A 150 9.51 -1.08 14.70
C PRO A 150 10.17 0.30 14.90
N TYR A 151 10.38 1.06 13.83
CA TYR A 151 10.98 2.38 13.92
C TYR A 151 9.97 3.38 14.45
N ARG A 152 10.35 4.08 15.53
CA ARG A 152 9.67 5.30 15.97
C ARG A 152 10.46 6.49 15.46
N LEU A 153 9.84 7.26 14.59
CA LEU A 153 10.32 8.58 14.26
C LEU A 153 9.86 9.52 15.38
N SER A 154 10.82 10.17 16.03
CA SER A 154 10.57 11.10 17.14
C SER A 154 10.03 12.44 16.68
N THR A 155 10.28 12.81 15.42
CA THR A 155 9.83 14.09 14.85
C THR A 155 8.66 13.84 13.91
N PRO A 156 7.54 14.60 14.04
CA PRO A 156 6.43 14.54 13.11
C PRO A 156 6.91 14.79 11.66
N CYS A 157 6.43 13.99 10.72
CA CYS A 157 6.76 14.18 9.30
C CYS A 157 5.48 14.39 8.49
N TYR A 158 5.29 15.62 7.99
CA TYR A 158 4.07 16.03 7.29
C TYR A 158 3.97 15.53 5.83
N TRP A 159 4.73 14.50 5.43
CA TRP A 159 4.69 13.98 4.05
C TRP A 159 3.31 13.43 3.68
N TRP A 160 2.55 12.93 4.66
CA TRP A 160 1.18 12.46 4.45
C TRP A 160 0.24 13.58 3.95
N ARG A 161 0.57 14.85 4.22
CA ARG A 161 -0.13 16.02 3.65
C ARG A 161 0.06 16.15 2.13
N ALA A 162 1.01 15.44 1.55
CA ALA A 162 1.19 15.38 0.11
C ALA A 162 0.32 14.31 -0.56
N ILE A 163 -0.28 13.38 0.20
CA ILE A 163 -1.19 12.38 -0.35
C ILE A 163 -2.40 13.10 -0.95
N PRO A 164 -2.79 12.85 -2.21
CA PRO A 164 -3.97 13.48 -2.80
C PRO A 164 -5.27 13.06 -2.13
N ASP A 165 -6.23 13.96 -2.03
CA ASP A 165 -7.52 13.69 -1.37
C ASP A 165 -8.40 12.69 -2.15
N GLY A 166 -8.04 12.36 -3.40
CA GLY A 166 -8.74 11.41 -4.27
C GLY A 166 -8.32 9.95 -4.12
N VAL A 167 -7.51 9.60 -3.12
CA VAL A 167 -7.04 8.23 -2.88
C VAL A 167 -8.19 7.34 -2.39
N ARG A 168 -8.52 6.32 -3.16
CA ARG A 168 -9.63 5.38 -2.92
C ARG A 168 -9.18 4.10 -2.22
N PHE A 169 -7.89 3.77 -2.31
CA PHE A 169 -7.33 2.53 -1.78
C PHE A 169 -6.13 2.84 -0.90
N VAL A 170 -6.18 2.44 0.37
CA VAL A 170 -5.04 2.57 1.28
C VAL A 170 -4.69 1.20 1.82
N ASP A 171 -3.40 0.88 1.80
CA ASP A 171 -2.85 -0.32 2.40
C ASP A 171 -1.64 0.00 3.27
N TRP A 172 -1.81 -0.09 4.58
CA TRP A 172 -0.85 0.37 5.56
C TRP A 172 -0.35 -0.77 6.44
N HIS A 173 0.84 -1.25 6.17
CA HIS A 173 1.43 -2.36 6.90
C HIS A 173 2.68 -1.89 7.64
N GLY A 174 2.56 -1.48 8.91
CA GLY A 174 3.73 -1.06 9.67
C GLY A 174 3.42 -0.18 10.86
N THR A 175 4.41 -0.06 11.76
CA THR A 175 4.32 0.73 12.99
C THR A 175 4.79 2.16 12.84
N ILE A 176 5.54 2.46 11.77
CA ILE A 176 6.02 3.82 11.52
C ILE A 176 4.80 4.74 11.41
N MET A 177 4.86 5.88 12.10
CA MET A 177 3.89 6.96 11.96
C MET A 177 2.44 6.58 12.30
N ALA A 178 2.25 5.65 13.25
CA ALA A 178 0.92 5.28 13.74
C ALA A 178 0.08 6.51 14.17
N CYS A 179 0.70 7.53 14.78
CA CYS A 179 0.01 8.77 15.15
C CYS A 179 -0.52 9.60 13.98
N ASP A 180 0.15 9.53 12.82
CA ASP A 180 -0.20 10.29 11.62
C ASP A 180 -1.20 9.53 10.74
N PHE A 181 -1.31 8.21 10.92
CA PHE A 181 -2.23 7.37 10.15
C PHE A 181 -3.68 7.83 10.29
N ALA A 182 -4.18 8.06 11.51
CA ALA A 182 -5.56 8.50 11.71
C ALA A 182 -5.84 9.85 11.04
N GLN A 183 -4.90 10.80 11.12
CA GLN A 183 -5.00 12.11 10.45
C GLN A 183 -4.98 11.98 8.93
N MET A 184 -4.14 11.10 8.39
CA MET A 184 -4.10 10.80 6.97
C MET A 184 -5.43 10.17 6.51
N ILE A 185 -5.95 9.19 7.25
CA ILE A 185 -7.22 8.52 6.91
C ILE A 185 -8.39 9.50 6.97
N ASP A 186 -8.46 10.34 8.00
CA ASP A 186 -9.44 11.43 8.10
C ASP A 186 -9.40 12.33 6.86
N ARG A 187 -8.21 12.69 6.39
CA ARG A 187 -8.05 13.54 5.21
C ARG A 187 -8.53 12.90 3.91
N VAL A 188 -8.34 11.59 3.73
CA VAL A 188 -8.78 10.87 2.50
C VAL A 188 -10.15 10.21 2.65
N SER A 189 -10.80 10.40 3.80
CA SER A 189 -12.06 9.74 4.19
C SER A 189 -13.16 9.80 3.13
N GLU A 190 -13.34 10.98 2.53
CA GLU A 190 -14.38 11.27 1.56
C GLU A 190 -14.22 10.53 0.22
N SER A 191 -13.03 9.98 -0.06
CA SER A 191 -12.77 9.22 -1.29
C SER A 191 -12.41 7.76 -1.04
N LEU A 192 -12.09 7.41 0.20
CA LEU A 192 -11.64 6.08 0.60
C LEU A 192 -12.74 5.03 0.43
N ILE A 193 -12.44 3.97 -0.32
CA ILE A 193 -13.35 2.85 -0.61
C ILE A 193 -12.87 1.57 0.05
N SER A 194 -11.55 1.35 0.05
CA SER A 194 -10.92 0.17 0.62
C SER A 194 -9.74 0.57 1.48
N LEU A 195 -9.73 0.04 2.70
CA LEU A 195 -8.69 0.26 3.68
C LEU A 195 -8.20 -1.08 4.20
N ARG A 196 -6.90 -1.31 4.08
CA ARG A 196 -6.22 -2.38 4.78
C ARG A 196 -5.16 -1.82 5.70
N PHE A 197 -5.07 -2.36 6.92
CA PHE A 197 -3.92 -2.04 7.77
C PHE A 197 -3.49 -3.18 8.69
N SER A 198 -2.26 -3.09 9.20
CA SER A 198 -1.71 -4.04 10.18
C SER A 198 -0.64 -3.39 11.06
N LYS A 199 -0.35 -4.06 12.20
CA LYS A 199 0.74 -3.71 13.13
C LYS A 199 0.60 -2.31 13.69
N PHE A 200 -0.62 -1.95 14.09
CA PHE A 200 -0.90 -0.64 14.65
C PHE A 200 -0.76 -0.66 16.17
N LEU A 201 0.26 0.03 16.70
CA LEU A 201 0.45 0.22 18.14
C LEU A 201 -0.22 1.53 18.56
N HIS A 202 -1.47 1.43 19.00
CA HIS A 202 -2.19 2.60 19.50
C HIS A 202 -1.73 2.95 20.91
N LYS A 203 -1.48 4.25 21.16
CA LYS A 203 -1.19 4.76 22.52
C LYS A 203 -2.04 5.96 22.93
N ASN A 204 -2.76 6.61 22.01
CA ASN A 204 -3.47 7.86 22.27
C ASN A 204 -4.90 7.77 21.73
N THR A 205 -5.87 8.46 22.31
CA THR A 205 -7.24 8.58 21.77
C THR A 205 -7.21 8.98 20.29
N SER A 206 -7.77 8.12 19.43
CA SER A 206 -7.87 8.36 17.99
C SER A 206 -8.89 9.47 17.74
N PRO A 207 -8.66 10.43 16.83
CA PRO A 207 -9.70 11.37 16.41
C PRO A 207 -10.91 10.60 15.88
N HIS A 208 -12.09 11.20 15.99
CA HIS A 208 -13.28 10.66 15.36
C HIS A 208 -13.12 10.76 13.84
N VAL A 209 -13.20 9.62 13.14
CA VAL A 209 -13.06 9.55 11.68
C VAL A 209 -14.35 9.03 11.08
N SER A 210 -14.94 9.78 10.15
CA SER A 210 -16.08 9.30 9.36
C SER A 210 -15.60 8.82 8.02
N LEU A 211 -16.00 7.61 7.60
CA LEU A 211 -15.58 6.93 6.38
C LEU A 211 -16.81 6.60 5.53
N PRO A 212 -17.50 7.61 4.97
CA PRO A 212 -18.82 7.45 4.38
C PRO A 212 -18.83 6.56 3.13
N LYS A 213 -17.71 6.44 2.40
CA LYS A 213 -17.60 5.62 1.17
C LYS A 213 -16.84 4.31 1.36
N LEU A 214 -16.37 4.03 2.57
CA LEU A 214 -15.61 2.82 2.85
C LEU A 214 -16.54 1.62 2.75
N THR A 215 -16.26 0.75 1.80
CA THR A 215 -16.99 -0.51 1.57
C THR A 215 -16.18 -1.71 2.01
N HIS A 216 -14.85 -1.59 2.06
CA HIS A 216 -13.93 -2.69 2.35
C HIS A 216 -12.96 -2.32 3.47
N LEU A 217 -12.97 -3.09 4.54
CA LEU A 217 -12.05 -2.94 5.67
C LEU A 217 -11.37 -4.27 5.95
N SER A 218 -10.06 -4.31 5.87
CA SER A 218 -9.25 -5.49 6.22
C SER A 218 -8.20 -5.13 7.25
N ILE A 219 -8.12 -5.90 8.31
CA ILE A 219 -7.18 -5.62 9.38
C ILE A 219 -6.51 -6.94 9.76
N VAL A 220 -5.19 -6.96 9.52
CA VAL A 220 -4.42 -8.21 9.45
C VAL A 220 -3.78 -8.57 10.78
N GLU A 221 -3.31 -7.59 11.54
CA GLU A 221 -2.64 -7.81 12.84
C GLU A 221 -2.79 -6.56 13.71
N GLY A 222 -3.06 -6.73 15.01
CA GLY A 222 -3.02 -5.65 16.00
C GLY A 222 -4.25 -4.74 15.99
N PHE A 223 -5.41 -5.30 16.30
CA PHE A 223 -6.60 -4.49 16.63
C PHE A 223 -6.51 -4.00 18.07
N GLY A 224 -6.02 -2.79 18.27
CA GLY A 224 -6.38 -2.02 19.46
C GLY A 224 -7.68 -1.25 19.22
N ASP A 225 -8.03 -0.39 20.19
CA ASP A 225 -9.18 0.53 20.27
C ASP A 225 -9.28 1.56 19.10
N VAL A 226 -8.55 1.36 18.01
CA VAL A 226 -8.45 2.26 16.86
C VAL A 226 -9.82 2.52 16.21
N LEU A 227 -10.66 1.48 16.17
CA LEU A 227 -11.96 1.52 15.51
C LEU A 227 -13.08 2.09 16.38
N GLU A 228 -12.86 2.31 17.68
CA GLU A 228 -13.94 2.76 18.59
C GLU A 228 -14.54 4.10 18.16
N ASN A 229 -13.72 4.98 17.58
CA ASN A 229 -14.11 6.31 17.14
C ASN A 229 -14.31 6.41 15.62
N TRP A 230 -14.39 5.30 14.91
CA TRP A 230 -14.51 5.29 13.45
C TRP A 230 -15.93 4.92 13.03
N SER A 231 -16.53 5.69 12.12
CA SER A 231 -17.84 5.39 11.55
C SER A 231 -17.71 5.02 10.07
N ALA A 232 -18.17 3.84 9.67
CA ALA A 232 -18.11 3.36 8.29
C ALA A 232 -19.47 2.78 7.87
N GLN A 233 -20.44 3.65 7.60
CA GLN A 233 -21.84 3.24 7.35
C GLN A 233 -22.03 2.45 6.05
N SER A 234 -21.13 2.61 5.08
CA SER A 234 -21.17 1.92 3.78
C SER A 234 -20.42 0.60 3.75
N LEU A 235 -19.96 0.10 4.91
CA LEU A 235 -19.12 -1.09 4.98
C LEU A 235 -19.88 -2.34 4.53
N THR A 236 -19.41 -2.99 3.47
CA THR A 236 -19.99 -4.24 2.94
C THR A 236 -19.10 -5.45 3.16
N HIS A 237 -17.78 -5.24 3.33
CA HIS A 237 -16.80 -6.30 3.51
C HIS A 237 -15.88 -5.98 4.67
N LEU A 238 -15.88 -6.86 5.68
CA LEU A 238 -15.03 -6.77 6.85
C LEU A 238 -14.17 -8.05 6.96
N SER A 239 -12.86 -7.88 6.98
CA SER A 239 -11.88 -8.96 7.16
C SER A 239 -11.07 -8.71 8.42
N LEU A 240 -11.25 -9.59 9.42
CA LEU A 240 -10.52 -9.53 10.68
C LEU A 240 -9.64 -10.76 10.78
N ASN A 241 -8.32 -10.58 10.81
CA ASN A 241 -7.41 -11.66 11.15
C ASN A 241 -7.10 -11.59 12.66
N VAL A 242 -8.01 -12.18 13.43
CA VAL A 242 -7.84 -12.28 14.88
C VAL A 242 -6.89 -13.44 15.14
N ARG A 243 -5.60 -13.15 15.26
CA ARG A 243 -4.70 -14.06 15.97
C ARG A 243 -5.11 -14.02 17.43
N CYS A 244 -6.01 -14.92 17.83
CA CYS A 244 -6.26 -15.22 19.23
C CYS A 244 -4.95 -15.76 19.81
N THR A 245 -4.11 -14.87 20.34
CA THR A 245 -3.14 -15.26 21.35
C THR A 245 -3.96 -15.60 22.57
N TRP A 246 -4.52 -16.82 22.58
CA TRP A 246 -5.03 -17.40 23.80
C TRP A 246 -3.91 -17.22 24.83
N PRO A 247 -4.18 -16.56 25.97
CA PRO A 247 -3.21 -16.55 27.04
C PRO A 247 -2.84 -18.00 27.23
N LYS A 248 -1.55 -18.34 27.07
CA LYS A 248 -1.07 -19.67 27.46
C LYS A 248 -1.44 -19.77 28.93
N SER A 249 -2.58 -20.38 29.24
CA SER A 249 -2.96 -20.66 30.61
C SER A 249 -1.74 -21.38 31.15
N ASN A 250 -1.16 -20.88 32.23
CA ASN A 250 -0.10 -21.58 32.92
C ASN A 250 -0.64 -22.97 33.24
N ARG A 251 -0.37 -23.96 32.38
CA ARG A 251 -0.43 -25.36 32.77
C ARG A 251 0.72 -25.49 33.73
N THR A 252 0.43 -25.25 35.00
CA THR A 252 1.14 -25.88 36.11
C THR A 252 1.17 -27.36 35.76
N HIS A 253 2.33 -27.81 35.30
CA HIS A 253 2.65 -29.22 35.20
C HIS A 253 2.62 -29.74 36.64
N VAL A 254 1.50 -30.35 37.04
CA VAL A 254 1.44 -31.09 38.30
C VAL A 254 2.08 -32.43 37.99
N ASP A 255 3.34 -32.58 38.37
CA ASP A 255 4.05 -33.84 38.30
C ASP A 255 3.44 -34.81 39.34
N PHE A 256 2.56 -35.70 38.88
CA PHE A 256 1.98 -36.79 39.68
C PHE A 256 2.89 -38.03 39.75
N ASN A 257 4.20 -37.83 39.89
CA ASN A 257 5.16 -38.93 40.09
C ASN A 257 6.00 -38.69 41.35
N ASN A 258 5.38 -38.85 42.51
CA ASN A 258 6.13 -39.07 43.74
C ASN A 258 5.42 -40.10 44.64
N PRO A 259 5.74 -41.40 44.51
CA PRO A 259 5.33 -42.40 45.49
C PRO A 259 6.39 -42.43 46.60
N GLN A 260 6.25 -41.56 47.61
CA GLN A 260 6.99 -41.74 48.86
C GLN A 260 6.20 -42.66 49.80
N GLY A 261 6.93 -43.66 50.30
CA GLY A 261 6.44 -44.88 50.91
C GLY A 261 5.69 -44.73 52.22
N PHE A 262 4.73 -45.63 52.38
CA PHE A 262 4.28 -46.12 53.67
C PHE A 262 5.30 -47.13 54.20
N THR A 263 5.96 -46.80 55.31
CA THR A 263 6.58 -47.78 56.20
C THR A 263 5.65 -47.92 57.41
N GLU A 264 5.04 -49.09 57.55
CA GLU A 264 4.34 -49.53 58.75
C GLU A 264 5.35 -49.82 59.88
N SER A 265 4.91 -49.54 61.10
CA SER A 265 5.50 -49.94 62.37
C SER A 265 4.45 -50.71 63.16
#